data_AF-A0A947IMA4-F1
#
_entry.id   AF-A0A947IMA4-F1
#
_cell.length_a   1.000
_cell.length_b   1.000
_cell.length_c   1.000
_cell.angle_alpha   90.00
_cell.angle_beta   90.00
_cell.angle_gamma   90.00
#
_symmetry.space_group_name_H-M   'P 1'
#
loop_
_entity.id
_entity.type
_entity.pdbx_description
1 polymer ?
#
loop_
_entity_poly.entity_id
_entity_poly.type
_entity_poly.pdbx_seq_one_letter_code
_entity_poly.pdbx_strand_id
1 'polypeptide(L)'
;VAVYREVFETVLFYQSLLTQAVSTQYSSVGGGFALGLLLLAILAWVLIRFSVKLPIAKFFSATTYLLLALAFVLMGKAVSALQEAAIIGMTPLPVSFEIDWIGVKSTWQGVLAQLSVLLVYLVFLILSKSKRATSPPITQASDFKRVSVTASDAD
;
A
#
# COMPACT_ATOMS: atom_id res chain seq x y z
N VAL A 1 -18.33 9.58 3.58
CA VAL A 1 -17.34 10.58 3.11
C VAL A 1 -16.29 9.97 2.17
N ALA A 2 -15.64 8.86 2.51
CA ALA A 2 -14.58 8.26 1.68
C ALA A 2 -15.00 7.95 0.23
N VAL A 3 -16.18 7.34 0.03
CA VAL A 3 -16.70 7.03 -1.33
C VAL A 3 -16.88 8.28 -2.19
N TYR A 4 -17.37 9.37 -1.60
CA TYR A 4 -17.55 10.64 -2.32
C TYR A 4 -16.21 11.25 -2.75
N ARG A 5 -15.15 11.12 -1.94
CA ARG A 5 -13.81 11.59 -2.30
C ARG A 5 -13.24 10.82 -3.49
N GLU A 6 -13.39 9.50 -3.48
CA GLU A 6 -12.88 8.64 -4.57
C GLU A 6 -13.57 8.93 -5.91
N VAL A 7 -14.90 9.11 -5.85
CA VAL A 7 -15.68 9.50 -7.03
C VAL A 7 -15.26 10.89 -7.53
N PHE A 8 -15.04 11.84 -6.62
CA PHE A 8 -14.59 13.19 -6.95
C PHE A 8 -13.21 13.20 -7.62
N GLU A 9 -12.24 12.47 -7.08
CA GLU A 9 -10.89 12.34 -7.68
C GLU A 9 -10.96 11.74 -9.08
N THR A 10 -11.80 10.72 -9.29
CA THR A 10 -12.01 10.10 -10.61
C THR A 10 -12.59 11.10 -11.61
N VAL A 11 -13.61 11.88 -11.22
CA VAL A 11 -14.22 12.90 -12.09
C VAL A 11 -13.20 13.99 -12.44
N LEU A 12 -12.46 14.52 -11.45
CA LEU A 12 -11.43 15.52 -11.69
C LEU A 12 -10.28 15.00 -12.56
N PHE A 13 -9.88 13.74 -12.38
CA PHE A 13 -8.87 13.10 -13.22
C PHE A 13 -9.32 13.06 -14.69
N TYR A 14 -10.54 12.57 -14.97
CA TYR A 14 -11.07 12.55 -16.34
C TYR A 14 -11.27 13.95 -16.92
N GLN A 15 -11.70 14.92 -16.10
CA GLN A 15 -11.80 16.31 -16.52
C GLN A 15 -10.42 16.85 -16.94
N SER A 16 -9.40 16.68 -16.10
CA SER A 16 -8.02 17.09 -16.39
C SER A 16 -7.48 16.39 -17.64
N LEU A 17 -7.74 15.10 -17.79
CA LEU A 17 -7.28 14.32 -18.92
C LEU A 17 -7.93 14.78 -20.23
N LEU A 18 -9.23 15.07 -20.22
CA LEU A 18 -9.94 15.63 -21.37
C LEU A 18 -9.48 17.05 -21.70
N THR A 19 -9.13 17.88 -20.71
CA THR A 19 -8.60 19.23 -20.97
C THR A 19 -7.22 19.23 -21.61
N GLN A 20 -6.42 18.18 -21.38
CA GLN A 20 -5.10 18.01 -21.96
C GLN A 20 -5.13 17.25 -23.30
N ALA A 21 -6.22 16.55 -23.59
CA ALA A 21 -6.36 15.75 -24.80
C ALA A 21 -6.65 16.61 -26.03
N VAL A 22 -6.01 16.29 -27.15
CA VAL A 22 -6.35 16.84 -28.47
C VAL A 22 -7.61 16.15 -28.99
N SER A 23 -8.38 16.78 -29.88
CA SER A 23 -9.67 16.27 -30.39
C SER A 23 -9.61 14.84 -30.97
N THR A 24 -8.48 14.44 -31.55
CA THR A 24 -8.25 13.08 -32.07
C THR A 24 -8.11 12.01 -30.97
N GLN A 25 -7.84 12.42 -29.74
CA GLN A 25 -7.59 11.53 -28.60
C GLN A 25 -8.82 11.27 -27.74
N TYR A 26 -9.93 11.99 -27.94
CA TYR A 26 -11.16 11.76 -27.18
C TYR A 26 -11.70 10.34 -27.33
N SER A 27 -11.55 9.74 -28.52
CA SER A 27 -11.90 8.33 -28.75
C SER A 27 -11.04 7.38 -27.93
N SER A 28 -9.73 7.63 -27.84
CA SER A 28 -8.78 6.87 -27.01
C SER A 28 -9.14 6.97 -25.53
N VAL A 29 -9.49 8.16 -25.04
CA VAL A 29 -9.92 8.38 -23.64
C VAL A 29 -11.20 7.60 -23.33
N GLY A 30 -12.20 7.70 -24.21
CA GLY A 30 -13.45 6.95 -24.07
C GLY A 30 -13.24 5.43 -24.12
N GLY A 31 -12.37 4.96 -25.01
CA GLY A 31 -12.00 3.55 -25.10
C GLY A 31 -11.31 3.05 -23.83
N GLY A 32 -10.38 3.83 -23.27
CA GLY A 32 -9.72 3.53 -22.00
C GLY A 32 -10.71 3.48 -20.83
N PHE A 33 -11.66 4.41 -20.76
CA PHE A 33 -12.74 4.40 -19.76
C PHE A 33 -13.61 3.14 -19.86
N ALA A 34 -14.07 2.79 -21.07
CA ALA A 34 -14.89 1.61 -21.29
C ALA A 34 -14.15 0.32 -20.92
N LEU A 35 -12.88 0.21 -21.30
CA LEU A 35 -12.02 -0.94 -20.95
C LEU A 35 -11.81 -1.04 -19.43
N GLY A 36 -11.54 0.08 -18.76
CA GLY A 36 -11.39 0.15 -17.31
C GLY A 36 -12.65 -0.28 -16.57
N LEU A 37 -13.82 0.19 -17.04
CA LEU A 37 -15.12 -0.19 -16.48
C LEU A 37 -15.39 -1.69 -16.63
N LEU A 38 -15.08 -2.26 -17.80
CA LEU A 38 -15.20 -3.69 -18.08
C LEU A 38 -14.30 -4.52 -17.15
N LEU A 39 -13.03 -4.15 -17.01
CA LEU A 39 -12.09 -4.81 -16.10
C LEU A 39 -12.55 -4.72 -14.64
N LEU A 40 -13.04 -3.55 -14.21
CA LEU A 40 -13.56 -3.36 -12.86
C LEU A 40 -14.79 -4.25 -12.60
N ALA A 41 -15.70 -4.35 -13.57
CA ALA A 41 -16.86 -5.23 -13.46
C ALA A 41 -16.46 -6.71 -13.35
N ILE A 42 -15.48 -7.15 -14.16
CA ILE A 42 -14.93 -8.51 -14.09
C ILE A 42 -14.30 -8.75 -12.71
N LEU A 43 -13.45 -7.84 -12.23
CA LEU A 43 -12.82 -7.96 -10.92
C LEU A 43 -13.85 -8.00 -9.78
N ALA A 44 -14.84 -7.11 -9.81
CA ALA A 44 -15.93 -7.12 -8.84
C ALA A 44 -16.69 -8.44 -8.86
N TRP A 45 -17.01 -8.96 -10.05
CA TRP A 45 -17.67 -10.25 -10.21
C TRP A 45 -16.83 -11.40 -9.67
N VAL A 46 -15.53 -11.43 -9.97
CA VAL A 46 -14.58 -12.42 -9.43
C VAL A 46 -14.56 -12.34 -7.90
N LEU A 47 -14.41 -11.16 -7.32
CA LEU A 47 -14.38 -10.98 -5.87
C LEU A 47 -15.65 -11.49 -5.19
N ILE A 48 -16.83 -11.17 -5.76
CA ILE A 48 -18.12 -11.64 -5.25
C ILE A 48 -18.25 -13.16 -5.41
N ARG A 49 -17.97 -13.68 -6.61
CA ARG A 49 -18.17 -15.09 -6.97
C ARG A 49 -17.26 -16.03 -6.20
N PHE A 50 -16.02 -15.62 -6.00
CA PHE A 50 -15.04 -16.45 -5.35
C PHE A 50 -15.13 -16.39 -3.83
N SER A 51 -15.77 -15.36 -3.23
CA SER A 51 -16.05 -15.20 -1.77
C SER A 51 -15.06 -15.96 -0.89
N VAL A 52 -13.78 -15.82 -1.25
CA VAL A 52 -12.73 -16.70 -0.75
C VAL A 52 -12.68 -16.35 0.72
N LYS A 53 -12.60 -17.35 1.59
CA LYS A 53 -12.26 -17.15 3.00
C LYS A 53 -10.90 -16.46 3.02
N LEU A 54 -10.90 -15.14 2.85
CA LEU A 54 -9.73 -14.34 2.60
C LEU A 54 -9.01 -14.33 3.93
N PRO A 55 -7.83 -14.97 4.05
CA PRO A 55 -7.05 -14.86 5.25
C PRO A 55 -6.68 -13.38 5.39
N ILE A 56 -7.45 -12.65 6.22
CA ILE A 56 -7.40 -11.18 6.38
C ILE A 56 -5.96 -10.74 6.65
N ALA A 57 -5.20 -11.55 7.39
CA ALA A 57 -3.79 -11.34 7.65
C ALA A 57 -2.90 -11.34 6.39
N LYS A 58 -3.14 -12.24 5.41
CA LYS A 58 -2.36 -12.25 4.17
C LYS A 58 -2.78 -11.12 3.22
N PHE A 59 -4.08 -10.80 3.16
CA PHE A 59 -4.57 -9.68 2.36
C PHE A 59 -3.95 -8.36 2.84
N PHE A 60 -3.99 -8.10 4.14
CA PHE A 60 -3.43 -6.88 4.70
C PHE A 60 -1.90 -6.79 4.52
N SER A 61 -1.19 -7.91 4.63
CA SER A 61 0.25 -7.97 4.37
C SER A 61 0.57 -7.65 2.90
N ALA A 62 -0.17 -8.25 1.95
CA ALA A 62 -0.02 -7.97 0.53
C ALA A 62 -0.31 -6.50 0.21
N THR A 63 -1.40 -5.94 0.75
CA THR A 63 -1.72 -4.51 0.60
C THR A 63 -0.62 -3.63 1.20
N THR A 64 -0.06 -3.99 2.35
CA THR A 64 1.04 -3.24 2.97
C THR A 64 2.27 -3.20 2.07
N TYR A 65 2.68 -4.35 1.51
CA TYR A 65 3.81 -4.40 0.57
C TYR A 65 3.53 -3.61 -0.71
N LEU A 66 2.31 -3.69 -1.23
CA LEU A 66 1.91 -2.93 -2.41
C LEU A 66 1.94 -1.42 -2.13
N LEU A 67 1.42 -0.97 -1.00
CA LEU A 67 1.46 0.43 -0.58
C LEU A 67 2.89 0.91 -0.34
N LEU A 68 3.76 0.06 0.25
CA LEU A 68 5.16 0.38 0.43
C LEU A 68 5.88 0.57 -0.92
N ALA A 69 5.63 -0.33 -1.88
CA ALA A 69 6.18 -0.22 -3.22
C ALA A 69 5.71 1.06 -3.92
N LEU A 70 4.41 1.38 -3.84
CA LEU A 70 3.88 2.62 -4.40
C LEU A 70 4.48 3.87 -3.73
N ALA A 71 4.60 3.89 -2.41
CA ALA A 71 5.21 5.00 -1.69
C ALA A 71 6.67 5.23 -2.13
N PHE A 72 7.43 4.15 -2.34
CA PHE A 72 8.80 4.22 -2.83
C PHE A 72 8.89 4.83 -4.24
N VAL A 73 8.02 4.41 -5.16
CA VAL A 73 7.96 4.92 -6.54
C VAL A 73 7.53 6.40 -6.55
N LEU A 74 6.47 6.73 -5.82
CA LEU A 74 5.94 8.09 -5.73
C LEU A 74 6.96 9.06 -5.12
N MET A 75 7.71 8.63 -4.11
CA MET A 75 8.79 9.43 -3.52
C MET A 75 9.86 9.76 -4.57
N GLY A 76 10.30 8.78 -5.36
CA GLY A 76 11.29 9.00 -6.43
C GLY A 76 10.80 9.97 -7.51
N LYS A 77 9.55 9.81 -7.95
CA LYS A 77 8.90 10.71 -8.91
C LYS A 77 8.69 12.12 -8.34
N ALA A 78 8.31 12.25 -7.07
CA ALA A 78 8.13 13.54 -6.40
C ALA A 78 9.46 14.32 -6.28
N VAL A 79 10.54 13.66 -5.87
CA VAL A 79 11.87 14.29 -5.79
C VAL A 79 12.34 14.71 -7.19
N SER A 80 12.13 13.87 -8.20
CA SER A 80 12.47 14.20 -9.59
C SER A 80 11.70 15.42 -10.09
N ALA A 81 10.39 15.51 -9.81
CA ALA A 81 9.57 16.65 -10.17
C ALA A 81 10.03 17.95 -9.49
N LEU A 82 10.47 17.88 -8.22
CA LEU A 82 11.02 19.03 -7.50
C LEU A 82 12.38 19.49 -8.07
N GLN A 83 13.20 18.56 -8.56
CA GLN A 83 14.46 18.86 -9.25
C GLN A 83 14.21 19.54 -10.61
N GLU A 84 13.23 19.03 -11.37
CA GLU A 84 12.82 19.62 -12.65
C GLU A 84 12.20 21.01 -12.47
N ALA A 85 11.51 21.24 -11.34
CA ALA A 85 11.00 22.55 -10.95
C ALA A 85 12.06 23.50 -10.36
N ALA A 86 13.34 23.08 -10.28
CA ALA A 86 14.46 23.83 -9.70
C ALA A 86 14.28 24.25 -8.22
N ILE A 87 13.40 23.56 -7.48
CA ILE A 87 13.13 23.83 -6.05
C ILE A 87 14.22 23.21 -5.18
N ILE A 88 14.75 22.04 -5.58
CA ILE A 88 15.83 21.35 -4.88
C ILE A 88 17.02 21.12 -5.82
N GLY A 89 18.23 21.19 -5.29
CA GLY A 89 19.45 20.97 -6.05
C GLY A 89 19.53 19.56 -6.63
N MET A 90 20.15 19.44 -7.81
CA MET A 90 20.42 18.17 -8.48
C MET A 90 21.92 17.86 -8.32
N THR A 91 22.25 16.86 -7.50
CA THR A 91 23.64 16.39 -7.36
C THR A 91 23.72 14.94 -7.85
N PRO A 92 24.27 14.70 -9.05
CA PRO A 92 24.32 13.36 -9.61
C PRO A 92 25.27 12.45 -8.82
N LEU A 93 24.96 11.16 -8.75
CA LEU A 93 25.87 10.18 -8.15
C LEU A 93 27.01 9.84 -9.13
N PRO A 94 28.15 9.34 -8.62
CA PRO A 94 29.28 8.89 -9.45
C PRO A 94 28.97 7.70 -10.36
N VAL A 95 27.82 7.01 -10.14
CA VAL A 95 27.38 5.84 -10.90
C VAL A 95 26.08 6.17 -11.61
N SER A 96 26.03 6.05 -12.94
CA SER A 96 24.81 6.32 -13.72
C SER A 96 23.89 5.11 -13.74
N PHE A 97 22.82 5.14 -12.95
CA PHE A 97 21.70 4.20 -13.00
C PHE A 97 20.39 4.98 -13.04
N GLU A 98 19.56 4.73 -14.05
CA GLU A 98 18.23 5.32 -14.16
C GLU A 98 17.23 4.22 -14.45
N ILE A 99 16.19 4.15 -13.61
CA ILE A 99 15.06 3.27 -13.83
C ILE A 99 13.82 4.15 -13.77
N ASP A 100 13.41 4.65 -14.93
CA ASP A 100 12.31 5.60 -15.03
C ASP A 100 10.98 5.01 -14.51
N TRP A 101 10.76 3.70 -14.68
CA TRP A 101 9.52 3.06 -14.24
C TRP A 101 9.36 3.02 -12.71
N ILE A 102 10.47 2.95 -11.97
CA ILE A 102 10.50 2.96 -10.50
C ILE A 102 10.71 4.39 -9.96
N GLY A 103 11.01 5.36 -10.84
CA GLY A 103 11.31 6.73 -10.44
C GLY A 103 12.67 6.89 -9.76
N VAL A 104 13.59 5.95 -9.95
CA VAL A 104 14.95 6.02 -9.41
C VAL A 104 15.81 6.79 -10.41
N LYS A 105 16.15 8.03 -10.04
CA LYS A 105 17.17 8.83 -10.73
C LYS A 105 18.48 8.75 -9.95
N SER A 106 19.60 8.85 -10.66
CA SER A 106 20.94 8.84 -10.05
C SER A 106 21.27 10.18 -9.37
N THR A 107 20.48 10.58 -8.37
CA THR A 107 20.71 11.80 -7.58
C THR A 107 20.74 11.49 -6.09
N TRP A 108 21.62 12.19 -5.34
CA TRP A 108 21.79 11.94 -3.90
C TRP A 108 20.50 12.21 -3.13
N GLN A 109 19.78 13.25 -3.54
CA GLN A 109 18.51 13.64 -2.95
C GLN A 109 17.44 12.55 -3.16
N GLY A 110 17.34 12.00 -4.37
CA GLY A 110 16.38 10.94 -4.70
C GLY A 110 16.65 9.65 -3.93
N VAL A 111 17.92 9.21 -3.94
CA VAL A 111 18.34 8.00 -3.22
C VAL A 111 18.09 8.15 -1.72
N LEU A 112 18.48 9.27 -1.10
CA LEU A 112 18.28 9.50 0.34
C LEU A 112 16.80 9.53 0.72
N ALA A 113 15.95 10.18 -0.09
CA ALA A 113 14.51 10.22 0.14
C ALA A 113 13.89 8.80 0.10
N GLN A 114 14.23 8.01 -0.91
CA GLN A 114 13.77 6.64 -1.03
C GLN A 114 14.30 5.73 0.10
N LEU A 115 15.55 5.93 0.53
CA LEU A 115 16.15 5.21 1.65
C LEU A 115 15.46 5.56 2.98
N SER A 116 14.97 6.80 3.13
CA SER A 116 14.19 7.21 4.30
C SER A 116 12.87 6.45 4.43
N VAL A 117 12.17 6.18 3.31
CA VAL A 117 10.94 5.36 3.29
C VAL A 117 11.21 3.95 3.79
N LEU A 118 12.29 3.34 3.29
CA LEU A 118 12.72 2.01 3.73
C LEU A 118 13.12 2.00 5.21
N LEU A 119 13.80 3.04 5.67
CA LEU A 119 14.22 3.17 7.06
C LEU A 119 13.01 3.29 8.01
N VAL A 120 12.01 4.11 7.66
CA VAL A 120 10.76 4.21 8.43
C VAL A 120 10.06 2.85 8.50
N TYR A 121 9.98 2.12 7.37
CA TYR A 121 9.42 0.77 7.34
C TYR A 121 10.21 -0.21 8.24
N LEU A 122 11.54 -0.15 8.22
CA LEU A 122 12.39 -1.01 9.04
C LEU A 122 12.21 -0.73 10.54
N VAL A 123 12.16 0.55 10.93
CA VAL A 123 11.88 0.96 12.31
C VAL A 123 10.50 0.46 12.74
N PHE A 124 9.48 0.61 11.88
CA PHE A 124 8.14 0.07 12.15
C PHE A 124 8.17 -1.46 12.39
N LEU A 125 8.91 -2.22 11.58
CA LEU A 125 9.05 -3.67 11.78
C LEU A 125 9.70 -4.02 13.13
N ILE A 126 10.75 -3.31 13.51
CA ILE A 126 11.46 -3.53 14.79
C ILE A 126 10.53 -3.25 15.98
N LEU A 127 9.82 -2.12 15.95
CA LEU A 127 8.87 -1.74 17.01
C LEU A 127 7.67 -2.69 17.09
N SER A 128 7.18 -3.19 15.95
CA SER A 128 6.03 -4.10 15.89
C SER A 128 6.35 -5.51 16.42
N LYS A 129 7.60 -5.97 16.25
CA LYS A 129 8.05 -7.28 16.78
C LYS A 129 8.06 -7.33 18.31
N SER A 130 8.34 -6.20 18.97
CA SER A 130 8.46 -6.12 20.43
C SER A 130 7.13 -6.38 21.17
N LYS A 131 5.97 -6.11 20.54
CA LYS A 131 4.66 -6.27 21.18
C LYS A 131 4.08 -7.70 21.16
N ARG A 132 4.72 -8.65 20.49
CA ARG A 132 4.21 -10.04 20.36
C ARG A 132 4.72 -11.01 21.44
N ALA A 133 5.62 -10.57 22.33
CA ALA A 133 6.28 -11.44 23.30
C ALA A 133 5.57 -11.58 24.66
N THR A 134 4.44 -10.88 24.87
CA THR A 134 3.69 -10.91 26.14
C THR A 134 2.26 -11.39 25.93
N SER A 135 2.11 -12.66 25.53
CA SER A 135 0.89 -13.40 25.81
C SER A 135 1.18 -14.31 27.00
N PRO A 136 0.63 -14.05 28.20
CA PRO A 136 0.78 -14.96 29.33
C PRO A 136 0.13 -16.32 28.99
N PRO A 137 0.68 -17.45 29.45
CA PRO A 137 0.08 -18.76 29.25
C PRO A 137 -1.31 -18.77 29.90
N ILE A 138 -2.32 -19.23 29.14
CA ILE A 138 -3.67 -19.46 29.68
C ILE A 138 -3.61 -20.70 30.57
N THR A 139 -3.17 -20.52 31.81
CA THR A 139 -3.21 -21.52 32.88
C THR A 139 -4.50 -21.35 33.68
N GLN A 140 -5.65 -21.49 33.03
CA GLN A 140 -6.98 -21.41 33.68
C GLN A 140 -7.78 -22.71 33.51
N ALA A 141 -7.38 -23.62 32.62
CA ALA A 141 -8.08 -24.90 32.40
C ALA A 141 -7.70 -26.00 33.43
N SER A 142 -6.57 -25.85 34.13
CA SER A 142 -6.09 -26.86 35.09
C SER A 142 -6.59 -26.65 36.52
N ASP A 143 -7.07 -25.45 36.86
CA ASP A 143 -7.48 -25.11 38.23
C ASP A 143 -8.94 -25.50 38.52
N PHE A 144 -9.81 -25.39 37.52
CA PHE A 144 -11.21 -25.82 37.61
C PHE A 144 -11.35 -27.34 37.88
N LYS A 145 -10.39 -28.14 37.40
CA LYS A 145 -10.38 -29.60 37.64
C LYS A 145 -9.83 -29.98 39.03
N ARG A 146 -9.06 -29.12 39.69
CA ARG A 146 -8.57 -29.41 41.05
C ARG A 146 -9.65 -29.15 42.10
N VAL A 147 -10.42 -28.07 41.94
CA VAL A 147 -11.51 -27.71 42.85
C VAL A 147 -12.65 -28.76 42.83
N SER A 148 -12.96 -29.33 41.66
CA SER A 148 -14.01 -30.34 41.54
C SER A 148 -13.62 -31.72 42.07
N VAL A 149 -12.33 -32.07 42.06
CA VAL A 149 -11.84 -33.34 42.62
C VAL A 149 -11.80 -33.28 44.15
N THR A 150 -11.40 -32.15 44.73
CA THR A 150 -11.37 -32.01 46.20
C THR A 150 -12.75 -31.90 46.84
N ALA A 151 -13.78 -31.51 46.08
CA ALA A 151 -15.15 -31.42 46.59
C ALA A 151 -15.90 -32.77 46.58
N SER A 152 -15.41 -33.78 45.85
CA SER A 152 -16.03 -35.10 45.76
C SER A 152 -15.54 -36.09 46.82
N ASP A 153 -14.44 -35.78 47.51
CA ASP A 153 -13.82 -36.65 48.53
C ASP A 153 -14.21 -36.24 49.98
N ALA A 154 -15.14 -35.29 50.14
CA ALA A 154 -15.49 -34.68 51.42
C ALA A 154 -16.83 -35.17 52.03
N ASP A 155 -17.53 -36.08 51.36
CA ASP A 155 -18.81 -36.68 51.80
C ASP A 155 -18.68 -38.22 51.94
#